data_AF-A0A7Z8W9W5-F1
#
_entry.id   AF-A0A7Z8W9W5-F1
#
_cell.length_a   1.000
_cell.length_b   1.000
_cell.length_c   1.000
_cell.angle_alpha   90.00
_cell.angle_beta   90.00
_cell.angle_gamma   90.00
#
_symmetry.space_group_name_H-M   'P 1'
#
loop_
_entity.id
_entity.type
_entity.pdbx_description
1 polymer ?
#
loop_
_entity_poly.entity_id
_entity_poly.type
_entity_poly.pdbx_seq_one_letter_code
_entity_poly.pdbx_strand_id
1 'polypeptide(L)'
;MLNKFKNLPKAVYVILALSFLLHVFCLVKQPGLNGEVVKVTYGAYDAFNYSLTAEQLLKHGVFGYVYLEPSEVPGKNAYITPGQPLLLAGAMIISDVTSLPYYYVATVINMILNLGTVLLVFLIGKELFEKNIYGIVASILYAIYPSNYTYFRTLLTEVPSIFLLTLSIYVFVLAWKYNKVKFHIWFGIVVSILLMFRPNPAPMMLIPVLVVLFTYGFKDSIRIGLLWLIGPFFIIGAWVVRNYLAFNQFILFSTQGADPLIAGADPFNKIGYENVVNQMKAQGLEDKNAYAKDLIKNGFKTDFTYWFSWFTVGKTIELFKTAPAVDQYHIHKFMQMCHKVFIIGTFLSSFCCMLNSFKHKRVMMLVASSVIYIIFSNLFLAINRYGFFINPLMCLILAYGLVYAVQKLPFFRTSQA
;
A
#
# COMPACT_ATOMS: atom_id res chain seq x y z
N MET A 1 -6.19 16.30 19.88
CA MET A 1 -6.73 15.38 18.85
C MET A 1 -7.95 14.61 19.36
N LEU A 2 -7.97 14.19 20.63
CA LEU A 2 -9.08 13.43 21.25
C LEU A 2 -10.48 14.08 21.18
N ASN A 3 -10.60 15.42 21.25
CA ASN A 3 -11.92 16.07 21.12
C ASN A 3 -12.57 15.96 19.72
N LYS A 4 -11.82 15.68 18.64
CA LYS A 4 -12.41 15.46 17.31
C LYS A 4 -13.09 14.09 17.17
N PHE A 5 -12.70 13.10 17.99
CA PHE A 5 -13.33 11.77 18.02
C PHE A 5 -14.63 11.75 18.82
N LYS A 6 -14.90 12.76 19.65
CA LYS A 6 -16.13 12.87 20.43
C LYS A 6 -17.37 13.21 19.58
N ASN A 7 -17.20 13.68 18.35
CA ASN A 7 -18.29 14.11 17.45
C ASN A 7 -18.22 13.43 16.07
N LEU A 8 -18.00 12.11 16.00
CA LEU A 8 -18.16 11.38 14.75
C LEU A 8 -19.65 11.25 14.40
N PRO A 9 -20.04 11.35 13.12
CA PRO A 9 -21.42 11.05 12.71
C PRO A 9 -21.81 9.62 13.10
N LYS A 10 -23.06 9.40 13.54
CA LYS A 10 -23.58 8.06 13.89
C LYS A 10 -23.28 7.00 12.83
N ALA A 11 -23.36 7.38 11.55
CA ALA A 11 -23.05 6.49 10.43
C ALA A 11 -21.63 5.91 10.49
N VAL A 12 -20.64 6.67 10.94
CA VAL A 12 -19.24 6.22 11.03
C VAL A 12 -19.09 5.14 12.10
N TYR A 13 -19.76 5.28 13.25
CA TYR A 13 -19.77 4.23 14.28
C TYR A 13 -20.41 2.95 13.75
N VAL A 14 -21.51 3.05 12.99
CA VAL A 14 -22.15 1.88 12.37
C VAL A 14 -21.21 1.19 11.38
N ILE A 15 -20.52 1.96 10.52
CA ILE A 15 -19.56 1.40 9.55
C ILE A 15 -18.42 0.67 10.28
N LEU A 16 -17.85 1.27 11.33
CA LEU A 16 -16.78 0.65 12.11
C LEU A 16 -17.26 -0.60 12.84
N ALA A 17 -18.46 -0.58 13.43
CA ALA A 17 -19.03 -1.73 14.12
C ALA A 17 -19.30 -2.90 13.15
N LEU A 18 -19.92 -2.63 12.00
CA LEU A 18 -20.16 -3.66 10.98
C LEU A 18 -18.86 -4.22 10.42
N SER A 19 -17.87 -3.37 10.15
CA SER A 19 -16.55 -3.82 9.70
C SER A 19 -15.86 -4.67 10.76
N PHE A 20 -15.93 -4.29 12.05
CA PHE A 20 -15.40 -5.09 13.15
C PHE A 20 -16.06 -6.46 13.24
N LEU A 21 -17.40 -6.52 13.19
CA LEU A 21 -18.15 -7.78 13.21
C LEU A 21 -17.76 -8.69 12.04
N LEU A 22 -17.58 -8.12 10.84
CA LEU A 22 -17.15 -8.89 9.67
C LEU A 22 -15.71 -9.40 9.80
N HIS A 23 -14.80 -8.61 10.37
CA HIS A 23 -13.44 -9.08 10.71
C HIS A 23 -13.48 -10.23 11.73
N VAL A 24 -14.26 -10.11 12.80
CA VAL A 24 -14.43 -11.18 13.80
C VAL A 24 -14.99 -12.44 13.15
N PHE A 25 -16.03 -12.30 12.32
CA PHE A 25 -16.60 -13.42 11.56
C PHE A 25 -15.55 -14.11 10.67
N CYS A 26 -14.78 -13.33 9.90
CA CYS A 26 -13.74 -13.86 9.03
C CYS A 26 -12.57 -14.50 9.78
N LEU A 27 -12.28 -14.03 11.01
CA LEU A 27 -11.25 -14.61 11.88
C LEU A 27 -11.70 -15.96 12.45
N VAL A 28 -12.96 -16.09 12.87
CA VAL A 28 -13.52 -17.30 13.49
C VAL A 28 -13.85 -18.39 12.47
N LYS A 29 -14.59 -18.05 11.41
CA LYS A 29 -15.06 -19.04 10.41
C LYS A 29 -14.04 -19.36 9.34
N GLN A 30 -13.02 -18.53 9.19
CA GLN A 30 -12.02 -18.58 8.13
C GLN A 30 -12.60 -18.92 6.72
N PRO A 31 -13.65 -18.22 6.26
CA PRO A 31 -14.28 -18.53 4.98
C PRO A 31 -13.25 -18.51 3.84
N GLY A 32 -13.21 -19.60 3.08
CA GLY A 32 -12.36 -19.78 1.90
C GLY A 32 -10.93 -20.27 2.16
N LEU A 33 -10.45 -20.32 3.41
CA LEU A 33 -9.07 -20.74 3.72
C LEU A 33 -9.03 -22.23 4.06
N ASN A 34 -8.86 -23.11 3.07
CA ASN A 34 -8.41 -24.48 3.33
C ASN A 34 -6.95 -24.45 3.84
N GLY A 35 -6.64 -25.15 4.93
CA GLY A 35 -5.32 -25.10 5.59
C GLY A 35 -4.10 -25.38 4.69
N GLU A 36 -4.27 -26.19 3.64
CA GLU A 36 -3.24 -26.44 2.62
C GLU A 36 -3.10 -25.29 1.61
N VAL A 37 -4.22 -24.67 1.21
CA VAL A 37 -4.25 -23.49 0.31
C VAL A 37 -3.59 -22.30 0.99
N VAL A 38 -3.75 -22.15 2.32
CA VAL A 38 -3.06 -21.09 3.10
C VAL A 38 -1.55 -21.26 3.12
N LYS A 39 -0.99 -22.47 2.96
CA LYS A 39 0.47 -22.67 2.93
C LYS A 39 1.11 -22.28 1.59
N VAL A 40 0.33 -22.24 0.50
CA VAL A 40 0.87 -22.13 -0.88
C VAL A 40 0.35 -20.90 -1.63
N THR A 41 -0.68 -20.19 -1.14
CA THR A 41 -1.32 -19.07 -1.87
C THR A 41 -1.21 -17.71 -1.17
N TYR A 42 -1.52 -16.63 -1.91
CA TYR A 42 -1.64 -15.25 -1.40
C TYR A 42 -0.44 -14.70 -0.61
N GLY A 43 0.78 -15.11 -0.95
CA GLY A 43 2.00 -14.64 -0.27
C GLY A 43 2.30 -15.38 1.03
N ALA A 44 1.64 -16.51 1.31
CA ALA A 44 1.90 -17.33 2.49
C ALA A 44 3.38 -17.64 2.74
N TYR A 45 4.13 -17.89 1.66
CA TYR A 45 5.56 -18.10 1.73
C TYR A 45 6.31 -16.86 2.24
N ASP A 46 5.95 -15.66 1.76
CA ASP A 46 6.49 -14.39 2.28
C ASP A 46 6.15 -14.23 3.77
N ALA A 47 4.89 -14.46 4.15
CA ALA A 47 4.42 -14.36 5.54
C ALA A 47 5.19 -15.27 6.50
N PHE A 48 5.47 -16.50 6.07
CA PHE A 48 6.29 -17.44 6.81
C PHE A 48 7.73 -16.93 6.97
N ASN A 49 8.35 -16.49 5.88
CA ASN A 49 9.73 -15.98 5.94
C ASN A 49 9.86 -14.68 6.76
N TYR A 50 8.86 -13.79 6.74
CA TYR A 50 8.82 -12.64 7.64
C TYR A 50 8.77 -13.08 9.11
N SER A 51 7.99 -14.12 9.42
CA SER A 51 7.90 -14.69 10.77
C SER A 51 9.23 -15.31 11.21
N LEU A 52 9.88 -16.08 10.33
CA LEU A 52 11.21 -16.63 10.62
C LEU A 52 12.26 -15.53 10.85
N THR A 53 12.24 -14.46 10.04
CA THR A 53 13.14 -13.31 10.23
C THR A 53 12.93 -12.66 11.60
N ALA A 54 11.66 -12.54 12.03
CA ALA A 54 11.32 -12.01 13.35
C ALA A 54 11.81 -12.92 14.49
N GLU A 55 11.61 -14.23 14.36
CA GLU A 55 12.07 -15.21 15.34
C GLU A 55 13.60 -15.21 15.47
N GLN A 56 14.33 -15.13 14.36
CA GLN A 56 15.79 -15.06 14.35
C GLN A 56 16.32 -13.78 14.98
N LEU A 57 15.62 -12.66 14.76
CA LEU A 57 15.95 -11.40 15.40
C LEU A 57 15.84 -11.53 16.93
N LEU A 58 14.77 -12.18 17.42
CA LEU A 58 14.53 -12.35 18.85
C LEU A 58 15.47 -13.38 19.50
N LYS A 59 15.69 -14.53 18.86
CA LYS A 59 16.48 -15.63 19.43
C LYS A 59 17.99 -15.44 19.29
N HIS A 60 18.43 -14.87 18.16
CA HIS A 60 19.85 -14.84 17.78
C HIS A 60 20.39 -13.42 17.56
N GLY A 61 19.55 -12.38 17.61
CA GLY A 61 19.98 -11.02 17.29
C GLY A 61 20.33 -10.83 15.81
N VAL A 62 19.87 -11.75 14.94
CA VAL A 62 20.17 -11.75 13.51
C VAL A 62 18.92 -11.36 12.71
N PHE A 63 19.05 -10.28 11.94
CA PHE A 63 18.06 -9.94 10.91
C PHE A 63 18.53 -10.54 9.57
N GLY A 64 17.95 -11.68 9.19
CA GLY A 64 18.25 -12.39 7.95
C GLY A 64 16.99 -13.02 7.36
N TYR A 65 16.75 -12.79 6.07
CA TYR A 65 15.67 -13.45 5.35
C TYR A 65 16.10 -14.85 4.89
N VAL A 66 15.46 -15.88 5.44
CA VAL A 66 15.88 -17.30 5.36
C VAL A 66 15.83 -17.88 3.94
N TYR A 67 15.04 -17.27 3.04
CA TYR A 67 14.93 -17.73 1.65
C TYR A 67 16.27 -17.83 0.91
N LEU A 68 17.23 -16.98 1.26
CA LEU A 68 18.55 -16.95 0.60
C LEU A 68 19.51 -18.01 1.10
N GLU A 69 19.37 -18.43 2.37
CA GLU A 69 20.27 -19.39 3.03
C GLU A 69 19.45 -20.25 4.01
N PRO A 70 18.83 -21.35 3.53
CA PRO A 70 18.08 -22.25 4.38
C PRO A 70 19.03 -22.92 5.38
N SER A 71 19.14 -22.33 6.57
CA SER A 71 20.01 -22.79 7.66
C SER A 71 19.33 -22.48 9.00
N GLU A 72 19.75 -23.18 10.06
CA GLU A 72 19.20 -22.96 11.41
C GLU A 72 19.39 -21.50 11.87
N VAL A 73 20.50 -20.87 11.50
CA VAL A 73 20.77 -19.44 11.70
C VAL A 73 21.38 -18.86 10.42
N PRO A 74 20.61 -18.17 9.56
CA PRO A 74 21.13 -17.59 8.32
C PRO A 74 22.06 -16.42 8.60
N GLY A 75 22.89 -16.07 7.62
CA GLY A 75 23.68 -14.84 7.66
C GLY A 75 22.79 -13.60 7.80
N LYS A 76 23.37 -12.52 8.35
CA LYS A 76 22.73 -11.19 8.26
C LYS A 76 22.51 -10.87 6.78
N ASN A 77 21.34 -10.35 6.43
CA ASN A 77 21.11 -9.79 5.10
C ASN A 77 20.18 -8.57 5.14
N ALA A 78 20.02 -7.90 4.00
CA ALA A 78 19.09 -6.79 3.79
C ALA A 78 18.17 -7.08 2.60
N TYR A 79 17.77 -8.34 2.44
CA TYR A 79 16.94 -8.75 1.30
C TYR A 79 15.58 -8.07 1.33
N ILE A 80 14.96 -7.98 2.50
CA ILE A 80 13.68 -7.29 2.72
C ILE A 80 13.85 -6.05 3.60
N THR A 81 12.83 -5.18 3.60
CA THR A 81 12.73 -4.05 4.55
C THR A 81 12.31 -4.52 5.95
N PRO A 82 12.65 -3.76 7.03
CA PRO A 82 12.52 -4.26 8.40
C PRO A 82 11.12 -4.17 9.02
N GLY A 83 10.21 -3.39 8.44
CA GLY A 83 8.94 -3.04 9.06
C GLY A 83 8.08 -4.26 9.42
N GLN A 84 7.90 -5.19 8.47
CA GLN A 84 7.06 -6.37 8.69
C GLN A 84 7.68 -7.35 9.71
N PRO A 85 8.97 -7.75 9.61
CA PRO A 85 9.59 -8.57 10.65
C PRO A 85 9.55 -7.91 12.03
N LEU A 86 9.77 -6.59 12.14
CA LEU A 86 9.71 -5.89 13.44
C LEU A 86 8.29 -5.88 14.03
N LEU A 87 7.25 -5.73 13.21
CA LEU A 87 5.87 -5.86 13.65
C LEU A 87 5.59 -7.27 14.21
N LEU A 88 6.05 -8.31 13.50
CA LEU A 88 5.86 -9.70 13.92
C LEU A 88 6.69 -10.05 15.16
N ALA A 89 7.90 -9.49 15.30
CA ALA A 89 8.71 -9.64 16.51
C ALA A 89 7.98 -9.05 17.72
N GLY A 90 7.37 -7.87 17.57
CA GLY A 90 6.50 -7.30 18.61
C GLY A 90 5.30 -8.19 18.93
N ALA A 91 4.65 -8.79 17.93
CA ALA A 91 3.55 -9.74 18.14
C ALA A 91 4.00 -11.02 18.86
N MET A 92 5.21 -11.53 18.58
CA MET A 92 5.81 -12.67 19.28
C MET A 92 6.11 -12.35 20.75
N ILE A 93 6.66 -11.17 21.05
CA ILE A 93 6.87 -10.73 22.44
C ILE A 93 5.54 -10.67 23.20
N ILE A 94 4.47 -10.12 22.60
CA ILE A 94 3.14 -10.09 23.21
C ILE A 94 2.57 -11.50 23.38
N SER A 95 2.78 -12.38 22.40
CA SER A 95 2.41 -13.80 22.46
C SER A 95 3.04 -14.49 23.66
N ASP A 96 4.34 -14.28 23.90
CA ASP A 96 5.06 -14.87 25.04
C ASP A 96 4.48 -14.40 26.39
N VAL A 97 4.14 -13.12 26.50
CA VAL A 97 3.57 -12.54 27.74
C VAL A 97 2.12 -12.99 27.98
N THR A 98 1.33 -13.15 26.92
CA THR A 98 -0.12 -13.44 27.02
C THR A 98 -0.47 -14.92 26.86
N SER A 99 0.50 -15.75 26.45
CA SER A 99 0.30 -17.15 26.03
C SER A 99 -0.71 -17.33 24.88
N LEU A 100 -1.06 -16.26 24.16
CA LEU A 100 -1.88 -16.32 22.95
C LEU A 100 -0.99 -16.61 21.74
N PRO A 101 -1.38 -17.50 20.80
CA PRO A 101 -0.57 -17.75 19.61
C PRO A 101 -0.30 -16.47 18.81
N TYR A 102 0.96 -16.20 18.48
CA TYR A 102 1.39 -14.96 17.80
C TYR A 102 0.61 -14.64 16.52
N TYR A 103 0.14 -15.67 15.79
CA TYR A 103 -0.73 -15.49 14.63
C TYR A 103 -2.00 -14.70 14.97
N TYR A 104 -2.68 -15.02 16.09
CA TYR A 104 -3.88 -14.29 16.51
C TYR A 104 -3.54 -12.88 16.99
N VAL A 105 -2.43 -12.71 17.70
CA VAL A 105 -1.94 -11.38 18.10
C VAL A 105 -1.71 -10.49 16.88
N ALA A 106 -0.97 -11.00 15.88
CA ALA A 106 -0.65 -10.26 14.67
C ALA A 106 -1.88 -9.97 13.79
N THR A 107 -2.82 -10.91 13.67
CA THR A 107 -4.07 -10.68 12.93
C THR A 107 -5.03 -9.73 13.63
N VAL A 108 -5.05 -9.68 14.97
CA VAL A 108 -5.76 -8.64 15.74
C VAL A 108 -5.12 -7.27 15.55
N ILE A 109 -3.78 -7.18 15.54
CA ILE A 109 -3.08 -5.93 15.17
C ILE A 109 -3.50 -5.49 13.77
N ASN A 110 -3.48 -6.39 12.78
CA ASN A 110 -3.95 -6.09 11.42
C ASN A 110 -5.41 -5.65 11.38
N MET A 111 -6.30 -6.27 12.15
CA MET A 111 -7.71 -5.87 12.25
C MET A 111 -7.83 -4.43 12.76
N ILE A 112 -7.10 -4.06 13.81
CA ILE A 112 -7.08 -2.70 14.36
C ILE A 112 -6.58 -1.70 13.32
N LEU A 113 -5.52 -2.04 12.58
CA LEU A 113 -4.97 -1.21 11.51
C LEU A 113 -5.96 -1.06 10.33
N ASN A 114 -6.70 -2.12 9.99
CA ASN A 114 -7.72 -2.06 8.94
C ASN A 114 -8.89 -1.15 9.36
N LEU A 115 -9.41 -1.29 10.58
CA LEU A 115 -10.43 -0.40 11.15
C LEU A 115 -9.93 1.05 11.26
N GLY A 116 -8.66 1.22 11.64
CA GLY A 116 -7.98 2.51 11.61
C GLY A 116 -7.98 3.13 10.21
N THR A 117 -7.79 2.30 9.17
CA THR A 117 -7.83 2.75 7.77
C THR A 117 -9.24 3.19 7.37
N VAL A 118 -10.29 2.45 7.74
CA VAL A 118 -11.70 2.86 7.53
C VAL A 118 -11.95 4.26 8.12
N LEU A 119 -11.50 4.48 9.35
CA LEU A 119 -11.64 5.77 10.03
C LEU A 119 -10.82 6.87 9.35
N LEU A 120 -9.58 6.59 8.96
CA LEU A 120 -8.72 7.56 8.27
C LEU A 120 -9.29 7.95 6.90
N VAL A 121 -9.84 7.00 6.13
CA VAL A 121 -10.52 7.29 4.86
C VAL A 121 -11.69 8.25 5.07
N PHE A 122 -12.51 8.03 6.12
CA PHE A 122 -13.56 8.98 6.50
C PHE A 122 -12.99 10.37 6.80
N LEU A 123 -11.96 10.43 7.65
CA LEU A 123 -11.35 11.69 8.09
C LEU A 123 -10.71 12.46 6.94
N ILE A 124 -10.04 11.77 6.01
CA ILE A 124 -9.46 12.37 4.80
C ILE A 124 -10.57 12.93 3.92
N GLY A 125 -11.62 12.15 3.62
CA GLY A 125 -12.73 12.64 2.80
C GLY A 125 -13.42 13.85 3.41
N LYS A 126 -13.62 13.84 4.74
CA LYS A 126 -14.17 14.98 5.49
C LYS A 126 -13.26 16.21 5.42
N GLU A 127 -11.96 16.07 5.68
CA GLU A 127 -11.04 17.22 5.75
C GLU A 127 -10.70 17.77 4.36
N LEU A 128 -10.58 16.91 3.34
CA LEU A 128 -10.32 17.29 1.95
C LEU A 128 -11.55 17.89 1.28
N PHE A 129 -12.76 17.39 1.52
CA PHE A 129 -13.95 17.86 0.79
C PHE A 129 -14.91 18.68 1.65
N GLU A 130 -14.53 18.95 2.91
CA GLU A 130 -15.21 19.82 3.87
C GLU A 130 -16.67 19.43 4.19
N LYS A 131 -17.10 18.23 3.79
CA LYS A 131 -18.42 17.67 4.11
C LYS A 131 -18.30 16.22 4.55
N ASN A 132 -19.05 15.84 5.58
CA ASN A 132 -19.02 14.48 6.14
C ASN A 132 -19.41 13.41 5.11
N ILE A 133 -20.33 13.72 4.19
CA ILE A 133 -20.86 12.74 3.22
C ILE A 133 -19.76 12.12 2.35
N TYR A 134 -18.77 12.88 1.90
CA TYR A 134 -17.68 12.34 1.10
C TYR A 134 -16.84 11.33 1.88
N GLY A 135 -16.54 11.64 3.14
CA GLY A 135 -15.86 10.71 4.04
C GLY A 135 -16.70 9.46 4.33
N ILE A 136 -18.01 9.62 4.55
CA ILE A 136 -18.93 8.49 4.82
C ILE A 136 -18.93 7.54 3.63
N VAL A 137 -19.20 8.04 2.42
CA VAL A 137 -19.22 7.21 1.20
C VAL A 137 -17.87 6.55 0.96
N ALA A 138 -16.75 7.27 1.11
CA ALA A 138 -15.42 6.69 0.93
C ALA A 138 -15.13 5.56 1.93
N SER A 139 -15.49 5.76 3.21
CA SER A 139 -15.29 4.74 4.25
C SER A 139 -16.19 3.52 4.05
N ILE A 140 -17.42 3.68 3.53
CA ILE A 140 -18.28 2.57 3.13
C ILE A 140 -17.61 1.78 2.00
N LEU A 141 -17.18 2.46 0.93
CA LEU A 141 -16.54 1.82 -0.22
C LEU A 141 -15.30 1.03 0.19
N TYR A 142 -14.49 1.56 1.11
CA TYR A 142 -13.35 0.82 1.65
C TYR A 142 -13.79 -0.34 2.54
N ALA A 143 -14.73 -0.12 3.47
CA ALA A 143 -15.18 -1.14 4.41
C ALA A 143 -15.85 -2.34 3.71
N ILE A 144 -16.55 -2.15 2.60
CA ILE A 144 -17.18 -3.27 1.87
C ILE A 144 -16.22 -3.99 0.92
N TYR A 145 -15.00 -3.49 0.74
CA TYR A 145 -14.06 -4.05 -0.23
C TYR A 145 -13.54 -5.42 0.25
N PRO A 146 -13.86 -6.53 -0.45
CA PRO A 146 -13.69 -7.89 0.10
C PRO A 146 -12.25 -8.26 0.45
N SER A 147 -11.26 -7.75 -0.30
CA SER A 147 -9.84 -8.06 -0.09
C SER A 147 -9.33 -7.67 1.30
N ASN A 148 -9.93 -6.65 1.94
CA ASN A 148 -9.59 -6.27 3.32
C ASN A 148 -9.75 -7.45 4.29
N TYR A 149 -10.82 -8.24 4.11
CA TYR A 149 -11.17 -9.39 4.95
C TYR A 149 -10.33 -10.64 4.66
N THR A 150 -9.56 -10.65 3.57
CA THR A 150 -8.54 -11.66 3.33
C THR A 150 -7.20 -11.21 3.90
N TYR A 151 -6.72 -10.03 3.51
CA TYR A 151 -5.37 -9.57 3.82
C TYR A 151 -5.13 -9.31 5.31
N PHE A 152 -6.15 -8.98 6.12
CA PHE A 152 -5.91 -8.83 7.56
C PHE A 152 -5.50 -10.15 8.24
N ARG A 153 -5.91 -11.29 7.66
CA ARG A 153 -5.58 -12.64 8.14
C ARG A 153 -4.23 -13.13 7.62
N THR A 154 -3.58 -12.38 6.73
CA THR A 154 -2.25 -12.69 6.23
C THR A 154 -1.21 -11.87 6.98
N LEU A 155 -0.06 -12.48 7.28
CA LEU A 155 1.04 -11.82 7.99
C LEU A 155 1.98 -11.09 7.02
N LEU A 156 1.39 -10.28 6.15
CA LEU A 156 2.09 -9.57 5.08
C LEU A 156 2.13 -8.07 5.30
N THR A 157 2.89 -7.38 4.46
CA THR A 157 3.07 -5.93 4.49
C THR A 157 1.81 -5.11 4.14
N GLU A 158 0.80 -5.71 3.48
CA GLU A 158 -0.31 -4.96 2.88
C GLU A 158 -1.06 -4.11 3.90
N VAL A 159 -1.60 -4.73 4.95
CA VAL A 159 -2.43 -4.04 5.93
C VAL A 159 -1.67 -2.94 6.66
N PRO A 160 -0.48 -3.18 7.25
CA PRO A 160 0.28 -2.10 7.88
C PRO A 160 0.68 -1.00 6.90
N SER A 161 1.11 -1.34 5.67
CA SER A 161 1.49 -0.33 4.69
C SER A 161 0.30 0.49 4.20
N ILE A 162 -0.88 -0.11 3.98
CA ILE A 162 -2.09 0.60 3.57
C ILE A 162 -2.55 1.56 4.67
N PHE A 163 -2.51 1.11 5.93
CA PHE A 163 -2.79 1.97 7.08
C PHE A 163 -1.82 3.14 7.14
N LEU A 164 -0.51 2.89 7.04
CA LEU A 164 0.52 3.92 7.12
C LEU A 164 0.47 4.91 5.94
N LEU A 165 0.16 4.44 4.73
CA LEU A 165 -0.10 5.32 3.57
C LEU A 165 -1.30 6.22 3.82
N THR A 166 -2.38 5.66 4.33
CA THR A 166 -3.60 6.42 4.61
C THR A 166 -3.35 7.42 5.74
N LEU A 167 -2.60 7.01 6.77
CA LEU A 167 -2.20 7.88 7.88
C LEU A 167 -1.28 9.00 7.39
N SER A 168 -0.31 8.72 6.50
CA SER A 168 0.57 9.77 5.96
C SER A 168 -0.22 10.79 5.16
N ILE A 169 -1.21 10.35 4.37
CA ILE A 169 -2.11 11.27 3.63
C ILE A 169 -2.92 12.11 4.62
N TYR A 170 -3.52 11.49 5.65
CA TYR A 170 -4.28 12.23 6.64
C TYR A 170 -3.43 13.27 7.38
N VAL A 171 -2.25 12.87 7.87
CA VAL A 171 -1.33 13.78 8.57
C VAL A 171 -0.85 14.89 7.63
N PHE A 172 -0.59 14.60 6.35
CA PHE A 172 -0.27 15.62 5.36
C PHE A 172 -1.42 16.61 5.16
N VAL A 173 -2.67 16.15 5.07
CA VAL A 173 -3.85 17.02 4.97
C VAL A 173 -3.94 17.94 6.19
N LEU A 174 -3.65 17.44 7.40
CA LEU A 174 -3.58 18.28 8.60
C LEU A 174 -2.41 19.27 8.54
N ALA A 175 -1.24 18.84 8.07
CA ALA A 175 -0.07 19.70 7.92
C ALA A 175 -0.35 20.84 6.94
N TRP A 176 -0.92 20.55 5.77
CA TRP A 176 -1.29 21.54 4.77
C TRP A 176 -2.40 22.49 5.25
N LYS A 177 -3.43 21.97 5.92
CA LYS A 177 -4.56 22.79 6.38
C LYS A 177 -4.21 23.72 7.54
N TYR A 178 -3.43 23.23 8.51
CA TYR A 178 -3.17 23.96 9.75
C TYR A 178 -1.75 24.56 9.83
N ASN A 179 -0.84 24.17 8.94
CA ASN A 179 0.56 24.60 8.88
C ASN A 179 1.26 24.62 10.24
N LYS A 180 1.11 23.54 11.03
CA LYS A 180 1.72 23.42 12.36
C LYS A 180 2.92 22.50 12.30
N VAL A 181 4.05 22.93 12.88
CA VAL A 181 5.33 22.18 12.96
C VAL A 181 5.11 20.70 13.29
N LYS A 182 4.34 20.40 14.34
CA LYS A 182 4.07 19.02 14.76
C LYS A 182 3.52 18.11 13.66
N PHE A 183 2.67 18.62 12.76
CA PHE A 183 2.08 17.82 11.69
C PHE A 183 3.08 17.55 10.57
N HIS A 184 3.98 18.49 10.27
CA HIS A 184 5.08 18.25 9.33
C HIS A 184 6.07 17.20 9.88
N ILE A 185 6.42 17.28 11.16
CA ILE A 185 7.27 16.27 11.81
C ILE A 185 6.60 14.88 11.76
N TRP A 186 5.33 14.78 12.18
CA TRP A 186 4.58 13.53 12.12
C TRP A 186 4.45 12.98 10.71
N PHE A 187 4.30 13.85 9.70
CA PHE A 187 4.28 13.42 8.30
C PHE A 187 5.58 12.72 7.91
N GLY A 188 6.73 13.32 8.19
CA GLY A 188 8.05 12.73 7.93
C GLY A 188 8.24 11.39 8.64
N ILE A 189 7.84 11.30 9.92
CA ILE A 189 7.92 10.08 10.73
C ILE A 189 7.06 8.97 10.10
N VAL A 190 5.76 9.22 9.85
CA VAL A 190 4.84 8.20 9.35
C VAL A 190 5.26 7.71 7.96
N VAL A 191 5.69 8.62 7.06
CA VAL A 191 6.23 8.24 5.76
C VAL A 191 7.46 7.36 5.91
N SER A 192 8.35 7.66 6.85
CA SER A 192 9.56 6.86 7.05
C SER A 192 9.23 5.44 7.53
N ILE A 193 8.28 5.30 8.46
CA ILE A 193 7.79 3.98 8.88
C ILE A 193 7.15 3.25 7.70
N LEU A 194 6.32 3.92 6.90
CA LEU A 194 5.72 3.34 5.69
C LEU A 194 6.79 2.77 4.75
N LEU A 195 7.85 3.53 4.48
CA LEU A 195 8.93 3.12 3.58
C LEU A 195 9.77 1.96 4.14
N MET A 196 9.76 1.75 5.46
CA MET A 196 10.33 0.55 6.09
C MET A 196 9.45 -0.69 5.98
N PHE A 197 8.17 -0.58 5.60
CA PHE A 197 7.38 -1.74 5.20
C PHE A 197 7.42 -1.96 3.68
N ARG A 198 7.29 -0.88 2.90
CA ARG A 198 7.32 -0.93 1.43
C ARG A 198 7.90 0.36 0.88
N PRO A 199 8.96 0.31 0.05
CA PRO A 199 9.54 1.51 -0.55
C PRO A 199 8.75 2.04 -1.76
N ASN A 200 7.90 1.21 -2.38
CA ASN A 200 7.12 1.54 -3.59
C ASN A 200 6.38 2.89 -3.55
N PRO A 201 5.75 3.35 -2.45
CA PRO A 201 5.08 4.65 -2.40
C PRO A 201 6.01 5.87 -2.31
N ALA A 202 7.33 5.72 -2.17
CA ALA A 202 8.25 6.86 -2.06
C ALA A 202 8.05 7.96 -3.13
N PRO A 203 7.82 7.62 -4.42
CA PRO A 203 7.59 8.63 -5.46
C PRO A 203 6.31 9.45 -5.25
N MET A 204 5.31 8.92 -4.54
CA MET A 204 4.08 9.67 -4.21
C MET A 204 4.37 10.91 -3.35
N MET A 205 5.52 10.96 -2.65
CA MET A 205 5.94 12.10 -1.85
C MET A 205 6.21 13.36 -2.69
N LEU A 206 6.35 13.23 -4.00
CA LEU A 206 6.41 14.38 -4.92
C LEU A 206 5.17 15.27 -4.79
N ILE A 207 3.98 14.71 -4.59
CA ILE A 207 2.75 15.51 -4.48
C ILE A 207 2.78 16.42 -3.24
N PRO A 208 3.04 15.92 -2.01
CA PRO A 208 3.29 16.76 -0.85
C PRO A 208 4.33 17.85 -1.07
N VAL A 209 5.47 17.52 -1.67
CA VAL A 209 6.55 18.49 -1.95
C VAL A 209 6.04 19.61 -2.86
N LEU A 210 5.38 19.27 -3.97
CA LEU A 210 4.83 20.24 -4.90
C LEU A 210 3.74 21.10 -4.25
N VAL A 211 2.85 20.49 -3.46
CA VAL A 211 1.78 21.22 -2.74
C VAL A 211 2.38 22.25 -1.80
N VAL A 212 3.39 21.88 -1.00
CA VAL A 212 4.08 22.80 -0.09
C VAL A 212 4.82 23.90 -0.86
N LEU A 213 5.52 23.55 -1.94
CA LEU A 213 6.22 24.50 -2.81
C LEU A 213 5.29 25.57 -3.39
N PHE A 214 4.15 25.15 -3.95
CA PHE A 214 3.19 26.08 -4.56
C PHE A 214 2.30 26.80 -3.54
N THR A 215 2.13 26.27 -2.32
CA THR A 215 1.30 26.90 -1.28
C THR A 215 2.09 27.94 -0.47
N TYR A 216 3.34 27.64 -0.10
CA TYR A 216 4.12 28.45 0.85
C TYR A 216 5.36 29.09 0.22
N GLY A 217 5.69 28.78 -1.03
CA GLY A 217 6.88 29.29 -1.72
C GLY A 217 8.17 28.58 -1.33
N PHE A 218 9.25 28.84 -2.06
CA PHE A 218 10.51 28.08 -1.96
C PHE A 218 11.16 28.13 -0.56
N LYS A 219 11.25 29.32 0.05
CA LYS A 219 11.93 29.52 1.33
C LYS A 219 11.28 28.74 2.48
N ASP A 220 9.97 28.82 2.61
CA ASP A 220 9.25 28.10 3.67
C ASP A 220 9.14 26.60 3.37
N SER A 221 9.11 26.23 2.09
CA SER A 221 9.17 24.83 1.67
C SER A 221 10.47 24.13 2.07
N ILE A 222 11.62 24.82 2.02
CA ILE A 222 12.88 24.27 2.55
C ILE A 222 12.75 24.00 4.05
N ARG A 223 12.22 24.95 4.83
CA ARG A 223 12.03 24.77 6.28
C ARG A 223 11.10 23.60 6.59
N ILE A 224 10.00 23.48 5.86
CA ILE A 224 9.07 22.35 5.98
C ILE A 224 9.77 21.03 5.59
N GLY A 225 10.57 21.03 4.52
CA GLY A 225 11.36 19.88 4.10
C GLY A 225 12.34 19.42 5.17
N LEU A 226 13.00 20.34 5.87
CA LEU A 226 13.87 20.02 7.01
C LEU A 226 13.09 19.36 8.16
N LEU A 227 11.85 19.79 8.43
CA LEU A 227 10.98 19.12 9.40
C LEU A 227 10.59 17.70 8.96
N TRP A 228 10.37 17.49 7.66
CA TRP A 228 10.06 16.18 7.11
C TRP A 228 11.26 15.22 7.20
N LEU A 229 12.49 15.73 7.11
CA LEU A 229 13.73 14.94 7.22
C LEU A 229 13.98 14.34 8.60
N ILE A 230 13.29 14.78 9.64
CA ILE A 230 13.41 14.19 10.99
C ILE A 230 13.07 12.70 10.98
N GLY A 231 11.98 12.30 10.30
CA GLY A 231 11.60 10.89 10.20
C GLY A 231 12.67 10.04 9.50
N PRO A 232 13.08 10.40 8.26
CA PRO A 232 14.10 9.66 7.53
C PRO A 232 15.43 9.59 8.27
N PHE A 233 15.85 10.68 8.93
CA PHE A 233 17.10 10.71 9.68
C PHE A 233 17.13 9.65 10.80
N PHE A 234 16.08 9.56 11.62
CA PHE A 234 16.07 8.63 12.75
C PHE A 234 15.66 7.20 12.38
N ILE A 235 14.74 7.02 11.42
CA ILE A 235 14.18 5.70 11.12
C ILE A 235 14.94 5.03 9.97
N ILE A 236 15.00 5.69 8.82
CA ILE A 236 15.70 5.16 7.63
C ILE A 236 17.21 5.20 7.89
N GLY A 237 17.71 6.26 8.52
CA GLY A 237 19.11 6.39 8.91
C GLY A 237 19.57 5.26 9.83
N ALA A 238 18.76 4.86 10.82
CA ALA A 238 19.09 3.71 11.67
C ALA A 238 19.21 2.40 10.87
N TRP A 239 18.30 2.18 9.91
CA TRP A 239 18.38 1.03 9.02
C TRP A 239 19.63 1.05 8.12
N VAL A 240 19.94 2.21 7.53
CA VAL A 240 21.14 2.41 6.71
C VAL A 240 22.40 2.16 7.53
N VAL A 241 22.48 2.70 8.76
CA VAL A 241 23.62 2.48 9.66
C VAL A 241 23.78 0.99 9.97
N ARG A 242 22.67 0.30 10.30
CA ARG A 242 22.71 -1.16 10.50
C ARG A 242 23.24 -1.89 9.27
N ASN A 243 22.80 -1.52 8.08
CA ASN A 243 23.23 -2.17 6.84
C ASN A 243 24.71 -1.88 6.54
N TYR A 244 25.17 -0.66 6.79
CA TYR A 244 26.57 -0.31 6.62
C TYR A 244 27.46 -1.08 7.59
N LEU A 245 27.08 -1.20 8.86
CA LEU A 245 27.82 -1.99 9.86
C LEU A 245 27.81 -3.49 9.56
N ALA A 246 26.74 -4.01 8.95
CA ALA A 246 26.61 -5.45 8.66
C ALA A 246 27.27 -5.86 7.34
N PHE A 247 27.28 -4.99 6.33
CA PHE A 247 27.65 -5.35 4.94
C PHE A 247 28.74 -4.47 4.33
N ASN A 248 29.16 -3.40 5.02
CA ASN A 248 30.03 -2.36 4.48
C ASN A 248 29.49 -1.74 3.17
N GLN A 249 28.16 -1.67 3.05
CA GLN A 249 27.45 -1.19 1.86
C GLN A 249 26.32 -0.24 2.24
N PHE A 250 26.12 0.79 1.40
CA PHE A 250 24.98 1.68 1.53
C PHE A 250 23.73 1.03 0.93
N ILE A 251 22.87 0.47 1.79
CA ILE A 251 21.59 -0.13 1.39
C ILE A 251 20.46 0.69 2.02
N LEU A 252 19.75 1.46 1.19
CA LEU A 252 18.70 2.38 1.64
C LEU A 252 17.44 1.65 2.14
N PHE A 253 17.01 0.62 1.42
CA PHE A 253 15.78 -0.11 1.72
C PHE A 253 16.02 -1.62 1.74
N SER A 254 16.25 -2.22 0.57
CA SER A 254 16.32 -3.68 0.43
C SER A 254 17.03 -4.08 -0.87
N THR A 255 17.63 -5.26 -0.90
CA THR A 255 18.26 -5.83 -2.11
C THR A 255 17.30 -6.66 -2.97
N GLN A 256 16.09 -6.98 -2.48
CA GLN A 256 15.06 -7.75 -3.22
C GLN A 256 14.57 -7.10 -4.52
N GLY A 257 14.82 -5.80 -4.76
CA GLY A 257 14.26 -5.08 -5.92
C GLY A 257 14.57 -5.68 -7.30
N ALA A 258 15.58 -6.54 -7.41
CA ALA A 258 15.91 -7.27 -8.63
C ALA A 258 14.83 -8.29 -9.04
N ASP A 259 14.21 -9.00 -8.10
CA ASP A 259 13.22 -10.04 -8.36
C ASP A 259 11.93 -9.51 -9.01
N PRO A 260 11.27 -8.47 -8.48
CA PRO A 260 10.11 -7.90 -9.15
C PRO A 260 10.50 -7.16 -10.44
N LEU A 261 11.74 -6.70 -10.60
CA LEU A 261 12.18 -6.07 -11.84
C LEU A 261 12.26 -7.10 -12.98
N ILE A 262 12.97 -8.22 -12.76
CA ILE A 262 13.07 -9.29 -13.77
C ILE A 262 11.73 -9.96 -14.03
N ALA A 263 10.90 -10.18 -13.00
CA ALA A 263 9.55 -10.71 -13.17
C ALA A 263 8.64 -9.77 -13.99
N GLY A 264 8.88 -8.46 -13.90
CA GLY A 264 8.20 -7.45 -14.73
C GLY A 264 8.77 -7.30 -16.14
N ALA A 265 9.92 -7.92 -16.45
CA ALA A 265 10.61 -7.85 -17.74
C ALA A 265 10.17 -8.98 -18.71
N ASP A 266 8.96 -9.50 -18.54
CA ASP A 266 8.30 -10.45 -19.45
C ASP A 266 6.98 -9.85 -19.98
N PRO A 267 7.01 -9.18 -21.15
CA PRO A 267 5.81 -8.57 -21.70
C PRO A 267 4.62 -9.51 -21.82
N PHE A 268 3.50 -9.11 -21.21
CA PHE A 268 2.25 -9.85 -21.17
C PHE A 268 2.38 -11.28 -20.60
N ASN A 269 3.40 -11.50 -19.76
CA ASN A 269 3.70 -12.80 -19.16
C ASN A 269 3.84 -13.93 -20.20
N LYS A 270 4.49 -13.64 -21.33
CA LYS A 270 4.55 -14.56 -22.48
C LYS A 270 5.35 -15.82 -22.17
N ILE A 271 6.44 -15.70 -21.40
CA ILE A 271 7.40 -16.79 -21.19
C ILE A 271 7.30 -17.35 -19.76
N GLY A 272 6.98 -16.50 -18.78
CA GLY A 272 6.89 -16.81 -17.36
C GLY A 272 8.20 -16.56 -16.60
N TYR A 273 8.09 -16.10 -15.35
CA TYR A 273 9.24 -15.72 -14.49
C TYR A 273 10.33 -16.81 -14.41
N GLU A 274 9.96 -18.05 -14.16
CA GLU A 274 10.92 -19.16 -14.03
C GLU A 274 11.72 -19.36 -15.31
N ASN A 275 11.07 -19.29 -16.46
CA ASN A 275 11.71 -19.44 -17.76
C ASN A 275 12.64 -18.26 -18.08
N VAL A 276 12.27 -17.02 -17.72
CA VAL A 276 13.15 -15.85 -17.86
C VAL A 276 14.41 -16.02 -16.99
N VAL A 277 14.26 -16.49 -15.75
CA VAL A 277 15.39 -16.76 -14.85
C VAL A 277 16.24 -17.92 -15.38
N ASN A 278 15.63 -18.96 -15.94
CA ASN A 278 16.36 -20.09 -16.51
C ASN A 278 17.14 -19.67 -17.77
N GLN A 279 16.60 -18.79 -18.61
CA GLN A 279 17.32 -18.22 -19.75
C GLN A 279 18.52 -17.38 -19.31
N MET A 280 18.38 -16.58 -18.26
CA MET A 280 19.49 -15.84 -17.64
C MET A 280 20.60 -16.80 -17.19
N LYS A 281 20.25 -17.84 -16.43
CA LYS A 281 21.20 -18.85 -15.94
C LYS A 281 21.87 -19.62 -17.07
N ALA A 282 21.13 -19.94 -18.14
CA ALA A 282 21.68 -20.62 -19.32
C ALA A 282 22.73 -19.77 -20.07
N GLN A 283 22.71 -18.45 -19.89
CA GLN A 283 23.73 -17.53 -20.40
C GLN A 283 24.92 -17.33 -19.45
N GLY A 284 24.97 -18.06 -18.32
CA GLY A 284 26.00 -17.92 -17.29
C GLY A 284 25.89 -16.63 -16.47
N LEU A 285 24.72 -15.98 -16.47
CA LEU A 285 24.48 -14.73 -15.74
C LEU A 285 23.79 -15.02 -14.39
N GLU A 286 24.22 -14.30 -13.35
CA GLU A 286 23.67 -14.43 -12.00
C GLU A 286 22.99 -13.14 -11.49
N ASP A 287 23.35 -11.99 -12.06
CA ASP A 287 22.78 -10.68 -11.67
C ASP A 287 21.43 -10.44 -12.37
N LYS A 288 20.35 -10.78 -11.67
CA LYS A 288 18.96 -10.53 -12.10
C LYS A 288 18.68 -9.06 -12.44
N ASN A 289 19.30 -8.12 -11.72
CA ASN A 289 19.05 -6.69 -11.91
C ASN A 289 19.69 -6.19 -13.22
N ALA A 290 20.95 -6.55 -13.46
CA ALA A 290 21.64 -6.25 -14.70
C ALA A 290 20.92 -6.88 -15.91
N TYR A 291 20.60 -8.16 -15.82
CA TYR A 291 19.91 -8.88 -16.89
C TYR A 291 18.53 -8.29 -17.21
N ALA A 292 17.73 -7.97 -16.18
CA ALA A 292 16.42 -7.34 -16.40
C ALA A 292 16.53 -5.98 -17.09
N LYS A 293 17.52 -5.15 -16.71
CA LYS A 293 17.76 -3.85 -17.37
C LYS A 293 18.14 -4.02 -18.83
N ASP A 294 18.98 -5.01 -19.14
CA ASP A 294 19.40 -5.30 -20.50
C ASP A 294 18.24 -5.86 -21.35
N LEU A 295 17.43 -6.76 -20.79
CA LEU A 295 16.20 -7.24 -21.42
C LEU A 295 15.25 -6.09 -21.76
N ILE A 296 14.98 -5.20 -20.79
CA ILE A 296 14.12 -4.04 -20.98
C ILE A 296 14.68 -3.12 -22.07
N LYS A 297 15.96 -2.77 -21.96
CA LYS A 297 16.63 -1.87 -22.92
C LYS A 297 16.63 -2.42 -24.34
N ASN A 298 16.95 -3.71 -24.49
CA ASN A 298 16.95 -4.36 -25.80
C ASN A 298 15.54 -4.52 -26.34
N GLY A 299 14.58 -4.87 -25.49
CA GLY A 299 13.17 -4.94 -25.83
C GLY A 299 12.60 -3.66 -26.42
N PHE A 300 12.86 -2.52 -25.77
CA PHE A 300 12.46 -1.20 -26.29
C PHE A 300 13.13 -0.82 -27.61
N LYS A 301 14.32 -1.39 -27.92
CA LYS A 301 15.00 -1.18 -29.21
C LYS A 301 14.45 -2.07 -30.32
N THR A 302 14.11 -3.32 -30.00
CA THR A 302 13.68 -4.32 -31.01
C THR A 302 12.20 -4.20 -31.33
N ASP A 303 11.35 -3.94 -30.32
CA ASP A 303 9.91 -3.81 -30.48
C ASP A 303 9.36 -2.78 -29.48
N PHE A 304 9.57 -1.51 -29.81
CA PHE A 304 9.18 -0.39 -28.96
C PHE A 304 7.70 -0.45 -28.59
N THR A 305 6.80 -0.69 -29.55
CA THR A 305 5.35 -0.66 -29.31
C THR A 305 4.92 -1.76 -28.35
N TYR A 306 5.44 -2.98 -28.50
CA TYR A 306 5.13 -4.09 -27.61
C TYR A 306 5.61 -3.83 -26.17
N TRP A 307 6.86 -3.42 -25.99
CA TRP A 307 7.41 -3.13 -24.66
C TRP A 307 6.79 -1.88 -24.03
N PHE A 308 6.59 -0.81 -24.81
CA PHE A 308 5.93 0.40 -24.34
C PHE A 308 4.49 0.12 -23.89
N SER A 309 3.72 -0.66 -24.67
CA SER A 309 2.36 -1.04 -24.30
C SER A 309 2.33 -1.88 -23.01
N TRP A 310 3.30 -2.77 -22.80
CA TRP A 310 3.41 -3.55 -21.57
C TRP A 310 3.70 -2.68 -20.35
N PHE A 311 4.72 -1.81 -20.42
CA PHE A 311 5.12 -0.93 -19.31
C PHE A 311 4.15 0.25 -19.07
N THR A 312 3.12 0.41 -19.89
CA THR A 312 2.08 1.42 -19.72
C THR A 312 0.71 0.77 -19.46
N VAL A 313 -0.03 0.43 -20.51
CA VAL A 313 -1.41 -0.04 -20.41
C VAL A 313 -1.48 -1.48 -19.91
N GLY A 314 -0.62 -2.37 -20.41
CA GLY A 314 -0.64 -3.81 -20.09
C GLY A 314 -0.51 -4.06 -18.59
N LYS A 315 0.57 -3.59 -17.97
CA LYS A 315 0.77 -3.70 -16.52
C LYS A 315 -0.29 -2.96 -15.71
N THR A 316 -0.76 -1.80 -16.17
CA THR A 316 -1.86 -1.09 -15.48
C THR A 316 -3.14 -1.94 -15.47
N ILE A 317 -3.46 -2.64 -16.55
CA ILE A 317 -4.57 -3.59 -16.59
C ILE A 317 -4.32 -4.72 -15.58
N GLU A 318 -3.13 -5.30 -15.51
CA GLU A 318 -2.79 -6.35 -14.54
C GLU A 318 -2.99 -5.92 -13.08
N LEU A 319 -2.73 -4.65 -12.75
CA LEU A 319 -2.96 -4.10 -11.40
C LEU A 319 -4.45 -4.08 -11.00
N PHE A 320 -5.37 -4.01 -11.96
CA PHE A 320 -6.79 -3.72 -11.68
C PHE A 320 -7.79 -4.64 -12.39
N LYS A 321 -7.34 -5.66 -13.14
CA LYS A 321 -8.23 -6.55 -13.89
C LYS A 321 -9.07 -7.47 -13.00
N THR A 322 -8.54 -7.83 -11.82
CA THR A 322 -9.18 -8.75 -10.88
C THR A 322 -9.04 -8.24 -9.45
N ALA A 323 -10.07 -8.48 -8.64
CA ALA A 323 -10.03 -8.29 -7.21
C ALA A 323 -8.96 -9.22 -6.60
N PRO A 324 -8.03 -8.70 -5.80
CA PRO A 324 -7.00 -9.52 -5.19
C PRO A 324 -7.56 -10.33 -4.03
N ALA A 325 -7.15 -11.59 -3.93
CA ALA A 325 -7.41 -12.45 -2.78
C ALA A 325 -8.91 -12.66 -2.45
N VAL A 326 -9.75 -12.78 -3.49
CA VAL A 326 -11.19 -13.08 -3.34
C VAL A 326 -11.60 -14.45 -3.88
N ASP A 327 -10.75 -15.12 -4.65
CA ASP A 327 -11.13 -16.34 -5.39
C ASP A 327 -11.51 -17.51 -4.46
N GLN A 328 -11.02 -17.45 -3.23
CA GLN A 328 -11.35 -18.38 -2.14
C GLN A 328 -12.81 -18.31 -1.66
N TYR A 329 -13.55 -17.23 -1.92
CA TYR A 329 -14.95 -17.10 -1.49
C TYR A 329 -15.91 -17.75 -2.50
N HIS A 330 -16.95 -18.44 -2.03
CA HIS A 330 -17.98 -19.01 -2.92
C HIS A 330 -18.66 -17.94 -3.81
N ILE A 331 -18.79 -16.72 -3.31
CA ILE A 331 -19.36 -15.57 -4.03
C ILE A 331 -18.31 -14.76 -4.82
N HIS A 332 -17.12 -15.32 -5.09
CA HIS A 332 -16.01 -14.59 -5.74
C HIS A 332 -16.43 -13.96 -7.07
N LYS A 333 -17.27 -14.61 -7.89
CA LYS A 333 -17.74 -14.03 -9.16
C LYS A 333 -18.46 -12.70 -8.96
N PHE A 334 -19.31 -12.61 -7.94
CA PHE A 334 -19.99 -11.37 -7.57
C PHE A 334 -18.98 -10.32 -7.06
N MET A 335 -18.03 -10.73 -6.21
CA MET A 335 -16.96 -9.83 -5.74
C MET A 335 -16.10 -9.28 -6.89
N GLN A 336 -15.77 -10.11 -7.88
CA GLN A 336 -15.04 -9.72 -9.10
C GLN A 336 -15.87 -8.74 -9.94
N MET A 337 -17.18 -8.93 -10.06
CA MET A 337 -18.08 -7.98 -10.71
C MET A 337 -18.10 -6.63 -9.98
N CYS A 338 -18.29 -6.62 -8.66
CA CYS A 338 -18.25 -5.40 -7.84
C CYS A 338 -16.91 -4.67 -7.98
N HIS A 339 -15.80 -5.39 -8.03
CA HIS A 339 -14.48 -4.82 -8.28
C HIS A 339 -14.39 -4.13 -9.64
N LYS A 340 -14.86 -4.77 -10.73
CA LYS A 340 -14.88 -4.14 -12.06
C LYS A 340 -15.71 -2.85 -12.06
N VAL A 341 -16.89 -2.87 -11.43
CA VAL A 341 -17.74 -1.67 -11.29
C VAL A 341 -17.01 -0.57 -10.49
N PHE A 342 -16.33 -0.93 -9.41
CA PHE A 342 -15.53 -0.01 -8.59
C PHE A 342 -14.39 0.63 -9.39
N ILE A 343 -13.62 -0.16 -10.14
CA ILE A 343 -12.50 0.32 -10.96
C ILE A 343 -13.00 1.23 -12.09
N ILE A 344 -14.05 0.81 -12.82
CA ILE A 344 -14.65 1.63 -13.89
C ILE A 344 -15.20 2.94 -13.31
N GLY A 345 -15.92 2.88 -12.18
CA GLY A 345 -16.43 4.07 -11.51
C GLY A 345 -15.32 5.03 -11.05
N THR A 346 -14.22 4.49 -10.53
CA THR A 346 -13.05 5.27 -10.12
C THR A 346 -12.39 5.94 -11.33
N PHE A 347 -12.24 5.21 -12.44
CA PHE A 347 -11.70 5.74 -13.70
C PHE A 347 -12.59 6.85 -14.26
N LEU A 348 -13.90 6.63 -14.37
CA LEU A 348 -14.85 7.64 -14.83
C LEU A 348 -14.85 8.88 -13.93
N SER A 349 -14.83 8.70 -12.61
CA SER A 349 -14.73 9.80 -11.65
C SER A 349 -13.46 10.62 -11.85
N SER A 350 -12.32 9.95 -12.05
CA SER A 350 -11.03 10.59 -12.34
C SER A 350 -11.08 11.36 -13.66
N PHE A 351 -11.57 10.72 -14.71
CA PHE A 351 -11.67 11.31 -16.05
C PHE A 351 -12.57 12.54 -16.07
N CYS A 352 -13.77 12.46 -15.50
CA CYS A 352 -14.69 13.61 -15.41
C CYS A 352 -14.12 14.76 -14.60
N CYS A 353 -13.41 14.50 -13.49
CA CYS A 353 -12.75 15.56 -12.72
C CYS A 353 -11.58 16.19 -13.48
N MET A 354 -10.89 15.42 -14.32
CA MET A 354 -9.78 15.89 -15.14
C MET A 354 -10.22 16.90 -16.20
N LEU A 355 -11.41 16.72 -16.80
CA LEU A 355 -11.99 17.66 -17.78
C LEU A 355 -12.17 19.08 -17.23
N ASN A 356 -12.25 19.24 -15.90
CA ASN A 356 -12.26 20.55 -15.24
C ASN A 356 -11.34 20.53 -14.00
N SER A 357 -10.08 20.17 -14.23
CA SER A 357 -9.07 19.95 -13.18
C SER A 357 -8.90 21.15 -12.23
N PHE A 358 -9.01 22.38 -12.74
CA PHE A 358 -8.90 23.61 -11.95
C PHE A 358 -10.01 23.77 -10.91
N LYS A 359 -11.20 23.24 -11.17
CA LYS A 359 -12.32 23.24 -10.21
C LYS A 359 -12.20 22.13 -9.17
N HIS A 360 -11.51 21.04 -9.51
CA HIS A 360 -11.42 19.83 -8.71
C HIS A 360 -10.01 19.56 -8.16
N LYS A 361 -9.23 20.61 -7.85
CA LYS A 361 -7.81 20.52 -7.44
C LYS A 361 -7.54 19.44 -6.38
N ARG A 362 -8.39 19.35 -5.35
CA ARG A 362 -8.23 18.40 -4.25
C ARG A 362 -8.36 16.94 -4.67
N VAL A 363 -9.29 16.64 -5.59
CA VAL A 363 -9.42 15.31 -6.20
C VAL A 363 -8.27 15.04 -7.14
N MET A 364 -7.86 16.05 -7.92
CA MET A 364 -6.74 15.90 -8.85
C MET A 364 -5.42 15.59 -8.14
N MET A 365 -5.20 16.04 -6.91
CA MET A 365 -4.04 15.61 -6.11
C MET A 365 -4.09 14.12 -5.75
N LEU A 366 -5.28 13.57 -5.46
CA LEU A 366 -5.45 12.13 -5.23
C LEU A 366 -5.22 11.35 -6.53
N VAL A 367 -5.78 11.81 -7.64
CA VAL A 367 -5.58 11.22 -8.98
C VAL A 367 -4.10 11.24 -9.36
N ALA A 368 -3.41 12.37 -9.19
CA ALA A 368 -1.99 12.50 -9.49
C ALA A 368 -1.13 11.58 -8.60
N SER A 369 -1.47 11.46 -7.31
CA SER A 369 -0.79 10.53 -6.40
C SER A 369 -0.96 9.08 -6.85
N SER A 370 -2.18 8.68 -7.25
CA SER A 370 -2.46 7.34 -7.79
C SER A 370 -1.72 7.09 -9.11
N VAL A 371 -1.70 8.06 -10.03
CA VAL A 371 -1.00 7.95 -11.32
C VAL A 371 0.52 7.81 -11.11
N ILE A 372 1.12 8.61 -10.23
CA ILE A 372 2.54 8.48 -9.89
C ILE A 372 2.84 7.08 -9.35
N TYR A 373 2.01 6.57 -8.42
CA TYR A 373 2.18 5.22 -7.91
C TYR A 373 2.08 4.16 -9.02
N ILE A 374 1.11 4.27 -9.93
CA ILE A 374 0.91 3.33 -11.05
C ILE A 374 2.12 3.36 -11.99
N ILE A 375 2.60 4.54 -12.38
CA ILE A 375 3.77 4.68 -13.26
C ILE A 375 4.98 3.96 -12.67
N PHE A 376 5.27 4.19 -11.39
CA PHE A 376 6.40 3.54 -10.73
C PHE A 376 6.16 2.04 -10.49
N SER A 377 4.93 1.62 -10.23
CA SER A 377 4.59 0.19 -10.10
C SER A 377 4.80 -0.55 -11.42
N ASN A 378 4.52 0.09 -12.56
CA ASN A 378 4.71 -0.51 -13.88
C ASN A 378 6.19 -0.71 -14.25
N LEU A 379 7.14 -0.08 -13.55
CA LEU A 379 8.57 -0.37 -13.74
C LEU A 379 8.93 -1.78 -13.27
N PHE A 380 8.14 -2.36 -12.36
CA PHE A 380 8.37 -3.66 -11.76
C PHE A 380 7.27 -4.65 -12.16
N LEU A 381 7.17 -5.78 -11.46
CA LEU A 381 6.09 -6.74 -11.55
C LEU A 381 4.76 -6.07 -11.22
N ALA A 382 3.77 -6.22 -12.10
CA ALA A 382 2.43 -5.69 -11.89
C ALA A 382 1.45 -6.83 -11.63
N ILE A 383 0.98 -6.92 -10.38
CA ILE A 383 -0.06 -7.86 -9.95
C ILE A 383 -1.14 -7.11 -9.20
N ASN A 384 -2.36 -7.65 -9.19
CA ASN A 384 -3.52 -7.03 -8.54
C ASN A 384 -3.30 -6.67 -7.05
N ARG A 385 -2.46 -7.43 -6.34
CA ARG A 385 -2.01 -7.15 -4.96
C ARG A 385 -1.37 -5.76 -4.84
N TYR A 386 -0.62 -5.31 -5.84
CA TYR A 386 0.00 -3.97 -5.85
C TYR A 386 -0.99 -2.86 -6.21
N GLY A 387 -2.00 -3.14 -7.03
CA GLY A 387 -3.10 -2.20 -7.29
C GLY A 387 -3.95 -1.95 -6.04
N PHE A 388 -4.16 -2.97 -5.21
CA PHE A 388 -4.91 -2.84 -3.94
C PHE A 388 -4.26 -1.88 -2.94
N PHE A 389 -2.95 -1.66 -3.03
CA PHE A 389 -2.24 -0.78 -2.13
C PHE A 389 -2.80 0.66 -2.11
N ILE A 390 -3.23 1.17 -3.26
CA ILE A 390 -3.82 2.52 -3.38
C ILE A 390 -5.36 2.53 -3.27
N ASN A 391 -5.97 1.43 -2.83
CA ASN A 391 -7.42 1.33 -2.66
C ASN A 391 -8.04 2.47 -1.83
N PRO A 392 -7.44 2.95 -0.72
CA PRO A 392 -7.97 4.11 0.00
C PRO A 392 -8.12 5.38 -0.87
N LEU A 393 -7.18 5.65 -1.76
CA LEU A 393 -7.25 6.79 -2.68
C LEU A 393 -8.36 6.58 -3.71
N MET A 394 -8.48 5.36 -4.25
CA MET A 394 -9.56 5.01 -5.20
C MET A 394 -10.94 5.19 -4.56
N CYS A 395 -11.13 4.76 -3.31
CA CYS A 395 -12.37 4.97 -2.56
C CYS A 395 -12.70 6.46 -2.39
N LEU A 396 -11.71 7.31 -2.10
CA LEU A 396 -11.90 8.77 -1.98
C LEU A 396 -12.27 9.42 -3.32
N ILE A 397 -11.62 9.02 -4.41
CA ILE A 397 -11.90 9.53 -5.76
C ILE A 397 -13.31 9.14 -6.20
N LEU A 398 -13.67 7.86 -6.07
CA LEU A 398 -15.00 7.36 -6.41
C LEU A 398 -16.09 8.00 -5.55
N ALA A 399 -15.86 8.13 -4.24
CA ALA A 399 -16.81 8.79 -3.34
C ALA A 399 -17.08 10.24 -3.75
N TYR A 400 -16.04 10.98 -4.17
CA TYR A 400 -16.21 12.33 -4.69
C TYR A 400 -17.07 12.34 -5.96
N GLY A 401 -16.75 11.48 -6.93
CA GLY A 401 -17.50 11.37 -8.18
C GLY A 401 -18.97 11.04 -7.96
N LEU A 402 -19.27 10.05 -7.11
CA LEU A 402 -20.64 9.65 -6.78
C LEU A 402 -21.42 10.78 -6.13
N VAL A 403 -20.87 11.40 -5.07
CA VAL A 403 -21.56 12.49 -4.35
C VAL A 403 -21.75 13.70 -5.25
N TYR A 404 -20.75 14.04 -6.09
CA TYR A 404 -20.84 15.15 -7.03
C TYR A 404 -21.92 14.90 -8.10
N ALA A 405 -22.00 13.69 -8.64
CA ALA A 405 -23.02 13.31 -9.62
C ALA A 405 -24.44 13.39 -9.03
N VAL A 406 -24.64 12.83 -7.83
CA VAL A 406 -25.94 12.87 -7.13
C VAL A 406 -26.39 14.31 -6.87
N GLN A 407 -25.48 15.20 -6.44
CA GLN A 407 -25.80 16.62 -6.22
C GLN A 407 -26.20 17.37 -7.50
N LYS A 408 -25.85 16.84 -8.69
CA LYS A 408 -26.19 17.45 -9.98
C LYS A 408 -27.51 16.97 -10.56
N LEU A 409 -28.08 15.88 -10.03
CA LEU A 409 -29.38 15.37 -10.43
C LEU A 409 -30.50 16.37 -10.09
N PRO A 410 -31.51 16.55 -10.97
CA PRO A 410 -32.53 17.58 -10.83
C PRO A 410 -33.33 17.49 -9.54
N PHE A 411 -33.55 16.26 -9.03
CA PHE A 411 -34.29 16.01 -7.78
C PHE A 411 -33.65 16.65 -6.53
N PHE A 412 -32.34 16.85 -6.51
CA PHE A 412 -31.64 17.45 -5.36
C PHE A 412 -31.42 18.97 -5.51
N ARG A 413 -31.59 19.53 -6.71
CA ARG A 413 -31.43 20.98 -6.94
C ARG A 413 -32.57 21.82 -6.35
N THR A 414 -33.76 21.26 -6.21
CA THR A 414 -34.96 21.95 -5.71
C THR A 414 -34.97 22.17 -4.20
N SER A 415 -34.05 21.56 -3.44
CA SER A 415 -33.96 21.71 -1.98
C SER A 415 -33.01 22.83 -1.49
N GLN A 416 -32.38 23.57 -2.41
CA GLN A 416 -31.39 24.61 -2.11
C GLN A 416 -31.72 25.98 -2.73
N ALA A 417 -32.94 26.18 -3.22
CA ALA A 417 -33.41 27.47 -3.73
C ALA A 417 -34.15 28.25 -2.64
#